data_AF-A0A9E2Q1V3-F1
#
_entry.id   AF-A0A9E2Q1V3-F1
#
_cell.length_a   1.000
_cell.length_b   1.000
_cell.length_c   1.000
_cell.angle_alpha   90.00
_cell.angle_beta   90.00
_cell.angle_gamma   90.00
#
_symmetry.space_group_name_H-M   'P 1'
#
loop_
_entity.id
_entity.type
_entity.pdbx_description
1 polymer ?
#
loop_
_entity_poly.entity_id
_entity_poly.type
_entity_poly.pdbx_seq_one_letter_code
_entity_poly.pdbx_strand_id
1 'polypeptide(L)' 'MSEPTSAQLRRWRRHLADERAEAAVYRDLASRRSGEEREILLALAEAEGRHEAHWLDLLGDHAGPRRTGALRTRVLG' A
#
# COMPACT_ATOMS: atom_id res chain seq x y z
N MET A 1 20.94 -8.28 -7.56
CA MET A 1 19.66 -8.38 -6.83
C MET A 1 18.81 -9.38 -7.60
N SER A 2 18.44 -10.50 -7.00
CA SER A 2 17.65 -11.53 -7.67
C SER A 2 16.26 -11.00 -7.99
N GLU A 3 15.81 -11.14 -9.23
CA GLU A 3 14.46 -10.76 -9.62
C GLU A 3 13.43 -11.60 -8.82
N PRO A 4 12.39 -10.97 -8.25
CA PRO A 4 11.36 -11.69 -7.51
C PRO A 4 10.58 -12.63 -8.44
N THR A 5 10.40 -13.87 -7.97
CA THR A 5 9.62 -14.87 -8.70
C THR A 5 8.15 -14.46 -8.82
N SER A 6 7.46 -14.92 -9.87
CA SER A 6 6.01 -14.69 -10.05
C SER A 6 5.18 -15.14 -8.84
N ALA A 7 5.65 -16.16 -8.10
CA ALA A 7 5.01 -16.62 -6.86
C ALA A 7 5.15 -15.59 -5.72
N GLN A 8 6.31 -14.94 -5.58
CA GLN A 8 6.53 -13.85 -4.63
C GLN A 8 5.69 -12.63 -5.00
N LEU A 9 5.65 -12.24 -6.28
CA LEU A 9 4.82 -11.12 -6.75
C LEU A 9 3.33 -11.35 -6.45
N ARG A 10 2.81 -12.55 -6.71
CA ARG A 10 1.42 -12.91 -6.37
C ARG A 10 1.16 -12.90 -4.86
N ARG A 11 2.15 -13.22 -4.05
CA ARG A 11 2.04 -13.20 -2.59
C ARG A 11 1.98 -11.76 -2.08
N TRP A 12 2.90 -10.90 -2.54
CA TRP A 12 2.93 -9.49 -2.16
C TRP A 12 1.69 -8.73 -2.62
N ARG A 13 1.16 -9.00 -3.82
CA ARG A 13 -0.10 -8.39 -4.28
C ARG A 13 -1.31 -8.78 -3.42
N ARG A 14 -1.33 -10.01 -2.89
CA ARG A 14 -2.39 -10.46 -1.97
C ARG A 14 -2.24 -9.75 -0.63
N HIS A 15 -1.04 -9.74 -0.05
CA HIS A 15 -0.78 -8.97 1.16
C HIS A 15 -1.21 -7.51 0.99
N LEU A 16 -0.81 -6.85 -0.10
CA LEU A 16 -1.24 -5.48 -0.41
C LEU A 16 -2.78 -5.30 -0.42
N ALA A 17 -3.52 -6.27 -0.93
CA ALA A 17 -4.98 -6.22 -0.94
C ALA A 17 -5.56 -6.42 0.48
N ASP A 18 -4.98 -7.34 1.24
CA ASP A 18 -5.35 -7.64 2.62
C ASP A 18 -5.11 -6.40 3.52
N GLU A 19 -3.91 -5.79 3.45
CA GLU A 19 -3.56 -4.57 4.21
C GLU A 19 -4.56 -3.43 3.93
N ARG A 20 -4.95 -3.25 2.67
CA ARG A 20 -5.92 -2.21 2.28
C ARG A 20 -7.32 -2.49 2.81
N ALA A 21 -7.73 -3.75 2.82
CA ALA A 21 -9.01 -4.15 3.38
C ALA A 21 -9.03 -3.92 4.91
N GLU A 22 -7.97 -4.30 5.61
CA GLU A 22 -7.83 -4.09 7.05
C GLU A 22 -7.81 -2.60 7.42
N ALA A 23 -7.02 -1.78 6.71
CA ALA A 23 -7.01 -0.33 6.89
C ALA A 23 -8.41 0.29 6.69
N ALA A 24 -9.17 -0.19 5.71
CA ALA A 24 -10.53 0.28 5.46
C ALA A 24 -11.50 -0.10 6.59
N VAL A 25 -11.38 -1.32 7.13
CA VAL A 25 -12.16 -1.77 8.29
C VAL A 25 -11.87 -0.90 9.52
N TYR A 26 -10.60 -0.65 9.83
CA TYR A 26 -10.24 0.21 10.97
C TYR A 26 -10.75 1.65 10.80
N ARG A 27 -10.71 2.21 9.59
CA ARG A 27 -11.28 3.54 9.30
C ARG A 27 -12.81 3.56 9.44
N ASP A 28 -13.51 2.54 8.96
CA ASP A 28 -14.96 2.42 9.12
C ASP A 28 -15.34 2.30 10.60
N LEU A 29 -14.63 1.47 11.38
CA LEU A 29 -14.82 1.38 12.82
C LEU A 29 -14.53 2.72 13.51
N ALA A 30 -13.43 3.39 13.17
CA ALA A 30 -13.06 4.69 13.72
C ALA A 30 -14.14 5.75 13.45
N SER A 31 -14.82 5.68 12.29
CA SER A 31 -15.90 6.63 11.94
C SER A 31 -17.11 6.57 12.87
N ARG A 32 -17.29 5.44 13.58
CA ARG A 32 -18.41 5.19 14.50
C ARG A 32 -18.00 5.30 15.97
N ARG A 33 -16.76 5.73 16.25
CA ARG A 33 -16.17 5.87 17.58
C ARG A 33 -15.73 7.31 17.83
N SER A 34 -15.48 7.63 19.10
CA SER A 34 -15.04 8.95 19.53
C SER A 34 -14.01 8.83 20.66
N GLY A 35 -13.20 9.87 20.85
CA GLY A 35 -12.16 9.89 21.88
C GLY A 35 -11.04 8.89 21.60
N GLU A 36 -10.48 8.32 22.66
CA GLU A 36 -9.29 7.46 22.62
C GLU A 36 -9.48 6.22 21.71
N GLU A 37 -10.64 5.56 21.73
CA GLU A 37 -10.90 4.39 20.89
C GLU A 37 -10.81 4.72 19.40
N ARG A 38 -11.29 5.92 19.00
CA ARG A 38 -11.15 6.39 17.62
C ARG A 38 -9.68 6.62 17.25
N GLU A 39 -8.90 7.20 18.15
CA GLU A 39 -7.47 7.46 17.91
C GLU A 39 -6.68 6.15 17.78
N ILE A 40 -6.97 5.15 18.62
CA ILE A 40 -6.37 3.81 18.52
C ILE A 40 -6.71 3.18 17.16
N LEU A 41 -7.98 3.20 16.74
CA LEU A 41 -8.40 2.63 15.46
C LEU A 41 -7.75 3.35 14.26
N LEU A 42 -7.58 4.67 14.34
CA LEU A 42 -6.88 5.42 13.31
C LEU A 42 -5.39 5.08 13.28
N ALA A 43 -4.74 4.95 14.43
CA ALA A 43 -3.34 4.54 14.52
C ALA A 43 -3.12 3.13 13.95
N LEU A 44 -4.07 2.21 14.15
CA LEU A 44 -4.06 0.88 13.53
C LEU A 44 -4.20 1.00 12.00
N ALA A 45 -5.14 1.79 11.50
CA ALA A 45 -5.29 2.02 10.06
C ALA A 45 -4.04 2.65 9.40
N GLU A 46 -3.34 3.52 10.13
CA GLU A 46 -2.07 4.10 9.68
C GLU A 46 -0.92 3.08 9.70
N ALA A 47 -0.92 2.14 10.65
CA ALA A 47 0.06 1.06 10.70
C ALA A 47 -0.05 0.18 9.44
N GLU A 48 -1.26 -0.23 9.05
CA GLU A 48 -1.46 -1.00 7.81
C GLU A 48 -1.09 -0.18 6.56
N GLY A 49 -1.28 1.14 6.59
CA GLY A 49 -0.81 2.05 5.53
C GLY A 49 0.72 2.03 5.35
N ARG A 50 1.49 1.82 6.42
CA ARG A 50 2.96 1.64 6.33
C ARG A 50 3.33 0.28 5.73
N HIS A 51 2.56 -0.77 6.01
CA HIS A 51 2.73 -2.07 5.38
C HIS A 51 2.45 -1.98 3.86
N GLU A 52 1.44 -1.22 3.45
CA GLU A 52 1.18 -0.93 2.04
C GLU A 52 2.41 -0.33 1.34
N ALA A 53 3.03 0.69 1.94
CA ALA A 53 4.22 1.33 1.41
C ALA A 53 5.40 0.34 1.29
N HIS A 54 5.58 -0.55 2.28
CA HIS A 54 6.62 -1.58 2.24
C HIS A 54 6.40 -2.59 1.10
N TRP A 55 5.17 -3.09 0.93
CA TRP A 55 4.86 -4.02 -0.16
C TRP A 55 4.98 -3.37 -1.54
N LEU A 56 4.60 -2.09 -1.65
CA LEU A 56 4.80 -1.32 -2.86
C LEU A 56 6.27 -1.15 -3.20
N ASP A 57 7.14 -0.91 -2.22
CA ASP A 57 8.59 -0.81 -2.44
C ASP A 57 9.16 -2.16 -2.92
N LEU A 58 8.80 -3.26 -2.26
CA LEU A 58 9.21 -4.62 -2.65
C LEU A 58 8.69 -5.03 -4.03
N LEU A 59 7.47 -4.61 -4.40
CA LEU A 59 6.90 -4.87 -5.71
C LEU A 59 7.57 -4.03 -6.81
N GLY A 60 8.15 -2.87 -6.48
CA GLY A 60 8.86 -2.01 -7.44
C GLY A 60 8.04 -1.74 -8.71
N ASP A 61 8.62 -2.05 -9.86
CA ASP A 61 8.01 -1.98 -11.20
C ASP A 61 7.05 -3.14 -11.51
N HIS A 62 7.10 -4.21 -10.73
CA HIS A 62 6.21 -5.37 -10.84
C HIS A 62 4.87 -5.19 -10.11
N ALA A 63 4.66 -4.06 -9.43
CA ALA A 63 3.38 -3.70 -8.83
C ALA A 63 2.22 -3.60 -9.86
N GLY A 64 2.54 -3.66 -11.16
CA GLY A 64 1.67 -3.19 -12.24
C GLY A 64 1.94 -1.70 -12.47
N PRO A 65 1.48 -1.12 -13.59
CA PRO A 65 1.74 0.29 -13.86
C PRO A 65 1.20 1.12 -12.71
N ARG A 66 2.11 1.66 -11.89
CA ARG A 66 1.86 2.94 -11.25
C ARG A 66 1.54 3.86 -12.42
N ARG A 67 0.37 4.50 -12.44
CA ARG A 67 0.20 5.71 -13.23
C ARG A 67 1.05 6.82 -12.59
N THR A 68 2.35 6.60 -12.44
CA THR A 68 3.34 7.65 -12.19
C THR A 68 3.64 8.22 -13.56
N GLY A 69 3.25 9.48 -13.71
CA GLY A 69 3.23 10.24 -14.96
C GLY A 69 4.29 9.82 -15.96
N ALA A 70 3.81 9.34 -17.10
CA ALA A 70 4.49 9.61 -18.35
C ALA A 70 4.72 11.12 -18.42
N LEU A 71 5.95 11.58 -18.27
CA LEU A 71 6.51 12.72 -19.00
C LEU A 71 8.03 12.59 -18.89
N ARG A 72 8.59 11.85 -19.85
CA ARG A 72 10.02 11.90 -20.18
C ARG A 72 10.34 13.34 -20.54
N THR A 73 10.97 14.07 -19.62
CA THR A 73 11.86 15.17 -20.01
C THR A 73 13.00 14.54 -20.81
N ARG A 74 12.91 14.64 -22.14
CA ARG A 74 14.09 14.57 -23.00
C ARG A 74 14.21 15.90 -23.74
N VAL A 75 15.10 16.72 -23.21
CA VAL A 75 15.82 17.75 -23.93
C VAL A 75 16.61 17.08 -25.06
N LEU A 76 16.36 17.50 -26.29
CA LEU A 76 17.30 17.69 -27.41
C LEU A 76 16.60 18.76 -28.27
N GLY A 77 17.08 20.00 -28.30
CA GLY A 77 18.17 20.42 -29.18
C GLY A 77 17.54 21.09 -30.40
#